data_AF-A0A645GX69-F1
#
_entry.id   AF-A0A645GX69-F1
#
_cell.length_a   1.000
_cell.length_b   1.000
_cell.length_c   1.000
_cell.angle_alpha   90.00
_cell.angle_beta   90.00
_cell.angle_gamma   90.00
#
_symmetry.space_group_name_H-M   'P 1'
#
loop_
_entity.id
_entity.type
_entity.pdbx_description
1 polymer ?
#
loop_
_entity_poly.entity_id
_entity_poly.type
_entity_poly.pdbx_seq_one_letter_code
_entity_poly.pdbx_strand_id
1 'polypeptide(L)'
;MDNDILNAVSYHTTGRSNMSQLEKIIYLADAIEPNREYPGVDELRKAAFVNLDEACILSLSRTIDYVKSQNLFLDEDTIEARDYLKELKN
;
A
#
# COMPACT_ATOMS: atom_id res chain seq x y z
N MET A 1 17.18 -18.55 0.63
CA MET A 1 15.95 -17.95 1.18
C MET A 1 15.12 -17.46 0.01
N ASP A 2 13.80 -17.50 0.16
CA ASP A 2 12.89 -16.99 -0.85
C ASP A 2 12.88 -15.46 -0.78
N ASN A 3 13.39 -14.82 -1.83
CA ASN A 3 13.49 -13.36 -1.89
C ASN A 3 12.12 -12.69 -1.94
N ASP A 4 11.07 -13.37 -2.44
CA ASP A 4 9.73 -12.78 -2.53
C ASP A 4 9.13 -12.63 -1.13
N ILE A 5 9.32 -13.64 -0.27
CA ILE A 5 8.91 -13.58 1.15
C ILE A 5 9.69 -12.49 1.89
N LEU A 6 11.01 -12.41 1.67
CA LEU A 6 11.85 -11.40 2.30
C LEU A 6 11.45 -9.98 1.92
N ASN A 7 11.13 -9.76 0.64
CA ASN A 7 10.69 -8.47 0.15
C ASN A 7 9.31 -8.11 0.71
N ALA A 8 8.37 -9.07 0.73
CA ALA A 8 7.04 -8.84 1.31
C ALA A 8 7.10 -8.42 2.78
N VAL A 9 8.02 -8.97 3.57
CA VAL A 9 8.25 -8.52 4.95
C VAL A 9 8.98 -7.18 5.00
N SER A 10 9.99 -6.95 4.16
CA SER A 10 10.78 -5.71 4.18
C SER A 10 9.95 -4.47 3.80
N TYR A 11 9.05 -4.62 2.83
CA TYR A 11 8.33 -3.50 2.21
C TYR A 11 6.85 -3.42 2.61
N HIS A 12 6.37 -4.19 3.58
CA HIS A 12 4.95 -4.15 3.98
C HIS A 12 4.49 -2.79 4.54
N THR A 13 5.41 -1.98 5.08
CA THR A 13 5.08 -0.69 5.71
C THR A 13 5.02 0.46 4.70
N THR A 14 6.00 0.53 3.80
CA THR A 14 6.15 1.63 2.84
C THR A 14 5.62 1.27 1.45
N GLY A 15 5.55 -0.02 1.11
CA GLY A 15 5.50 -0.47 -0.27
C GLY A 15 6.83 -0.20 -0.99
N ARG A 16 6.87 -0.49 -2.29
CA ARG A 16 7.95 -0.04 -3.18
C ARG A 16 7.50 -0.02 -4.64
N SER A 17 8.31 0.57 -5.51
CA SER A 17 8.16 0.42 -6.95
C SER A 17 8.15 -1.06 -7.36
N ASN A 18 7.26 -1.42 -8.28
CA ASN A 18 7.15 -2.77 -8.84
C ASN A 18 6.99 -3.89 -7.78
N MET A 19 6.09 -3.67 -6.80
CA MET A 19 5.69 -4.73 -5.87
C MET A 19 5.17 -5.97 -6.62
N SER A 20 5.64 -7.15 -6.20
CA SER A 20 5.07 -8.43 -6.59
C SER A 20 3.63 -8.57 -6.09
N GLN A 21 2.92 -9.57 -6.60
CA GLN A 21 1.59 -9.88 -6.10
C GLN A 21 1.60 -10.21 -4.60
N LEU A 22 2.62 -10.94 -4.12
CA LEU A 22 2.75 -11.28 -2.71
C LEU A 22 2.97 -10.03 -1.85
N GLU A 23 3.85 -9.13 -2.28
CA GLU A 23 4.10 -7.86 -1.60
C GLU A 23 2.82 -7.01 -1.48
N LYS A 24 2.04 -6.89 -2.57
CA LYS A 24 0.74 -6.18 -2.56
C LYS A 24 -0.24 -6.81 -1.58
N ILE A 25 -0.32 -8.15 -1.55
CA ILE A 25 -1.21 -8.88 -0.63
C ILE A 25 -0.81 -8.61 0.82
N ILE A 26 0.47 -8.72 1.17
CA ILE A 26 0.94 -8.51 2.54
C ILE A 26 0.78 -7.04 2.97
N TYR A 27 1.12 -6.09 2.09
CA TYR A 27 0.91 -4.66 2.32
C TYR A 27 -0.57 -4.34 2.61
N LEU A 28 -1.49 -4.84 1.78
CA LEU A 28 -2.93 -4.60 1.98
C LEU A 28 -3.47 -5.34 3.19
N ALA A 29 -3.02 -6.56 3.45
CA ALA A 29 -3.45 -7.33 4.62
C ALA A 29 -3.19 -6.59 5.92
N ASP A 30 -2.01 -5.98 6.09
CA ASP A 30 -1.72 -5.14 7.27
C ASP A 30 -2.66 -3.93 7.38
N ALA A 31 -2.98 -3.31 6.24
CA ALA A 31 -3.84 -2.14 6.18
C ALA A 31 -5.32 -2.48 6.46
N ILE A 32 -5.82 -3.66 6.08
CA ILE A 32 -7.26 -3.97 6.09
C ILE A 32 -7.71 -5.03 7.10
N GLU A 33 -6.78 -5.58 7.90
CA GLU A 33 -7.10 -6.68 8.81
C GLU A 33 -8.30 -6.35 9.73
N PRO A 34 -9.04 -7.36 10.22
CA PRO A 34 -10.34 -7.16 10.88
C PRO A 34 -10.32 -6.22 12.10
N ASN A 35 -9.19 -6.09 12.80
CA ASN A 35 -9.05 -5.24 13.97
C ASN A 35 -8.62 -3.79 13.63
N ARG A 36 -8.36 -3.47 12.35
CA ARG A 36 -8.10 -2.09 11.92
C ARG A 36 -9.40 -1.29 11.91
N GLU A 37 -9.38 -0.17 12.64
CA GLU A 37 -10.46 0.81 12.69
C GLU A 37 -9.91 2.21 12.44
N TYR A 38 -10.14 2.74 11.23
CA TYR A 38 -9.77 4.10 10.86
C TYR A 38 -10.65 4.61 9.72
N PRO A 39 -10.76 5.95 9.53
CA PRO A 39 -11.59 6.53 8.48
C PRO A 39 -11.26 5.95 7.10
N GLY A 40 -12.27 5.39 6.43
CA GLY A 40 -12.15 4.83 5.08
C GLY A 40 -11.66 3.38 4.99
N VAL A 41 -11.38 2.69 6.11
CA VAL A 41 -10.92 1.28 6.10
C VAL A 41 -11.89 0.35 5.36
N ASP A 42 -13.22 0.56 5.48
CA ASP A 42 -14.22 -0.29 4.82
C ASP A 42 -14.27 -0.12 3.30
N GLU A 43 -13.98 1.09 2.82
CA GLU A 43 -13.81 1.34 1.38
C GLU A 43 -12.55 0.66 0.86
N LEU A 44 -11.45 0.73 1.63
CA LEU A 44 -10.21 0.07 1.27
C LEU A 44 -10.35 -1.45 1.26
N ARG A 45 -11.07 -2.02 2.25
CA ARG A 45 -11.44 -3.45 2.27
C ARG A 45 -12.16 -3.85 0.99
N LYS A 46 -13.21 -3.12 0.60
CA LYS A 46 -13.96 -3.39 -0.63
C LYS A 46 -13.06 -3.32 -1.86
N ALA A 47 -12.22 -2.30 -1.97
CA ALA A 47 -11.29 -2.14 -3.09
C ALA A 47 -10.32 -3.32 -3.18
N ALA A 48 -9.77 -3.79 -2.06
CA ALA A 48 -8.80 -4.87 -2.00
C ALA A 48 -9.34 -6.21 -2.54
N PHE A 49 -10.65 -6.46 -2.40
CA PHE A 49 -11.31 -7.64 -2.95
C PHE A 49 -11.74 -7.49 -4.42
N VAL A 50 -11.62 -6.30 -5.01
CA VAL A 50 -11.96 -6.03 -6.41
C VAL A 50 -10.71 -5.95 -7.28
N ASN A 51 -9.72 -5.15 -6.87
CA ASN A 51 -8.48 -4.96 -7.61
C ASN A 51 -7.35 -4.54 -6.64
N LEU A 52 -6.31 -5.37 -6.55
CA LEU A 52 -5.18 -5.15 -5.64
C LEU A 52 -4.42 -3.85 -5.97
N ASP A 53 -4.21 -3.55 -7.25
CA ASP A 53 -3.46 -2.35 -7.66
C ASP A 53 -4.21 -1.07 -7.29
N GLU A 54 -5.54 -1.06 -7.51
CA GLU A 54 -6.41 0.06 -7.11
C GLU A 54 -6.43 0.25 -5.59
N ALA A 55 -6.50 -0.86 -4.84
CA ALA A 55 -6.46 -0.81 -3.39
C ALA A 55 -5.10 -0.32 -2.88
N CYS A 56 -3.99 -0.76 -3.48
CA CYS A 56 -2.65 -0.24 -3.16
C CYS A 56 -2.56 1.25 -3.44
N ILE A 57 -3.01 1.73 -4.61
CA ILE A 57 -3.02 3.16 -4.94
C ILE A 57 -3.85 3.94 -3.91
N LEU A 58 -5.03 3.42 -3.53
CA LEU A 58 -5.90 4.05 -2.55
C LEU A 58 -5.24 4.14 -1.17
N SER A 59 -4.67 3.04 -0.69
CA SER A 59 -3.96 2.96 0.60
C SER A 59 -2.76 3.90 0.62
N LEU A 60 -1.86 3.82 -0.38
CA LEU A 60 -0.67 4.66 -0.48
C LEU A 60 -1.02 6.15 -0.58
N SER A 61 -2.04 6.51 -1.37
CA SER A 61 -2.49 7.90 -1.48
C SER A 61 -2.98 8.44 -0.14
N ARG A 62 -3.77 7.66 0.60
CA ARG A 62 -4.25 8.04 1.94
C ARG A 62 -3.11 8.16 2.95
N THR A 63 -2.14 7.26 2.93
CA THR A 63 -0.94 7.34 3.77
C THR A 63 -0.17 8.63 3.49
N ILE A 64 0.05 8.95 2.21
CA ILE A 64 0.74 10.18 1.80
C ILE A 64 0.00 11.42 2.28
N ASP A 65 -1.33 11.47 2.08
CA ASP A 65 -2.14 12.61 2.49
C ASP A 65 -2.15 12.77 4.02
N TYR A 66 -2.28 11.66 4.76
CA TYR A 66 -2.24 11.66 6.22
C TYR A 66 -0.89 12.16 6.74
N VAL A 67 0.23 11.58 6.29
CA VAL A 67 1.58 11.97 6.74
C VAL A 67 1.86 13.44 6.43
N LYS A 68 1.50 13.92 5.23
CA LYS A 68 1.62 15.33 4.86
C LYS A 68 0.74 16.24 5.73
N SER A 69 -0.49 15.83 6.04
CA SER A 69 -1.39 16.61 6.91
C SER A 69 -0.85 16.78 8.32
N GLN A 70 -0.05 15.81 8.80
CA GLN A 70 0.60 15.85 10.11
C GLN A 70 1.99 16.52 10.07
N ASN A 71 2.44 16.98 8.90
CA ASN A 71 3.79 17.53 8.69
C ASN A 71 4.91 16.58 9.15
N LEU A 72 4.69 15.28 8.98
CA LEU A 72 5.64 14.21 9.31
C LEU A 72 6.53 13.88 8.12
N PHE A 73 7.63 13.17 8.38
CA PHE A 73 8.50 12.63 7.34
C PHE A 73 7.74 11.59 6.51
N LEU A 74 7.76 11.75 5.19
CA LEU A 74 7.20 10.82 4.23
C LEU A 74 8.34 10.09 3.52
N ASP A 75 8.33 8.77 3.62
CA ASP A 75 9.29 7.91 2.93
C ASP A 75 9.11 7.98 1.40
N GLU A 76 10.21 8.07 0.67
CA GLU A 76 10.23 8.17 -0.79
C GLU A 76 9.68 6.90 -1.45
N ASP A 77 9.93 5.72 -0.86
CA ASP A 77 9.43 4.43 -1.36
C ASP A 77 7.90 4.42 -1.46
N THR A 78 7.21 5.10 -0.54
CA THR A 78 5.74 5.20 -0.55
C THR A 78 5.24 6.01 -1.74
N ILE A 79 5.96 7.08 -2.10
CA ILE A 79 5.64 7.93 -3.25
C ILE A 79 5.88 7.15 -4.54
N GLU A 80 7.05 6.53 -4.66
CA GLU A 80 7.44 5.76 -5.83
C GLU A 80 6.51 4.57 -6.07
N ALA A 81 6.13 3.83 -5.01
CA ALA A 81 5.18 2.72 -5.11
C ALA A 81 3.84 3.14 -5.71
N ARG A 82 3.31 4.29 -5.28
CA ARG A 82 2.03 4.81 -5.77
C ARG A 82 2.16 5.25 -7.23
N ASP A 83 3.22 5.99 -7.54
CA ASP A 83 3.41 6.60 -8.85
C ASP A 83 3.67 5.52 -9.91
N TYR A 84 4.47 4.50 -9.58
CA TYR A 84 4.66 3.31 -10.40
C TYR A 84 3.34 2.61 -10.76
N LEU A 85 2.45 2.39 -9.77
CA LEU A 85 1.14 1.77 -10.01
C LEU A 85 0.21 2.65 -10.86
N LYS A 86 0.29 3.97 -10.73
CA LYS A 86 -0.48 4.90 -11.57
C LYS A 86 0.01 4.93 -13.00
N GLU A 87 1.33 4.87 -13.22
CA GLU A 87 1.93 4.85 -14.55
C GLU A 87 1.54 3.61 -15.35
N LEU A 88 1.49 2.43 -14.72
CA LEU A 88 1.06 1.18 -15.38
C LEU A 88 -0.38 1.19 -15.89
N LYS A 89 -1.20 2.14 -15.44
CA LYS A 89 -2.62 2.26 -15.82
C LYS A 89 -2.85 3.26 -16.95
N ASN A 90 -1.83 4.02 -17.34
CA ASN A 90 -1.85 4.95 -18.48
C ASN A 90 -1.40 4.24 -19.76
#